data_AF-A0A833PE69-F1
#
_entry.id   AF-A0A833PE69-F1
#
_cell.length_a   1.000
_cell.length_b   1.000
_cell.length_c   1.000
_cell.angle_alpha   90.00
_cell.angle_beta   90.00
_cell.angle_gamma   90.00
#
_symmetry.space_group_name_H-M   'P 1'
#
loop_
_entity.id
_entity.type
_entity.pdbx_description
1 polymer ?
#
loop_
_entity_poly.entity_id
_entity_poly.type
_entity_poly.pdbx_seq_one_letter_code
_entity_poly.pdbx_strand_id
1 'polypeptide(L)'
;MYKEMPKTFRDEQYLNVSESWNSDLEIAQVREWLFQKKIPFDQDIYMLYDENVIKTKWKVFVKHWDIFSWSVGISLNIVDQTRSWMLEVHHENVMTFYSMESVRG
;
A
#
# COMPACT_ATOMS: atom_id res chain seq x y z
N MET A 1 19.30 -12.95 -17.22
CA MET A 1 18.59 -12.03 -18.12
C MET A 1 17.46 -11.40 -17.30
N TYR A 2 17.61 -10.14 -16.86
CA TYR A 2 16.54 -9.47 -16.11
C TYR A 2 15.41 -9.16 -17.08
N LYS A 3 14.20 -9.66 -16.80
CA LYS A 3 13.00 -9.27 -17.53
C LYS A 3 12.91 -7.74 -17.50
N GLU A 4 12.73 -7.10 -18.66
CA GLU A 4 12.48 -5.66 -18.68
C GLU A 4 11.27 -5.34 -17.81
N MET A 5 11.50 -4.55 -16.75
CA MET A 5 10.43 -4.10 -15.88
C MET A 5 9.55 -3.11 -16.66
N PRO A 6 8.22 -3.24 -16.64
CA PRO A 6 7.36 -2.27 -17.29
C PRO A 6 7.61 -0.88 -16.69
N LYS A 7 7.64 0.14 -17.54
CA LYS A 7 8.02 1.52 -17.15
C LYS A 7 6.89 2.27 -16.43
N THR A 8 5.66 1.77 -16.47
CA THR A 8 4.47 2.43 -15.91
C THR A 8 3.47 1.39 -15.42
N PHE A 9 2.81 1.68 -14.30
CA PHE A 9 1.67 0.90 -13.82
C PHE A 9 0.51 0.95 -14.82
N ARG A 10 -0.31 -0.09 -14.84
CA ARG A 10 -1.42 -0.28 -15.80
C ARG A 10 -2.80 -0.22 -15.16
N ASP A 11 -2.86 -0.42 -13.85
CA ASP A 11 -4.08 -0.37 -13.04
C ASP A 11 -3.86 0.54 -11.83
N GLU A 12 -4.91 1.28 -11.47
CA GLU A 12 -4.93 2.21 -10.35
C GLU A 12 -6.27 2.10 -9.62
N GLN A 13 -6.22 1.90 -8.31
CA GLN A 13 -7.39 1.81 -7.44
C GLN A 13 -7.21 2.74 -6.24
N TYR A 14 -8.17 3.62 -5.99
CA TYR A 14 -8.14 4.54 -4.88
C TYR A 14 -9.11 4.13 -3.77
N LEU A 15 -8.76 4.48 -2.53
CA LEU A 15 -9.60 4.37 -1.35
C LEU A 15 -9.46 5.66 -0.54
N ASN A 16 -10.59 6.32 -0.26
CA ASN A 16 -10.61 7.45 0.67
C ASN A 16 -10.53 6.90 2.11
N VAL A 17 -9.61 7.43 2.91
CA VAL A 17 -9.38 7.02 4.30
C VAL A 17 -9.53 8.17 5.30
N SER A 18 -9.99 9.34 4.85
CA SER A 18 -10.09 10.56 5.67
C SER A 18 -10.98 10.43 6.91
N GLU A 19 -11.99 9.55 6.88
CA GLU A 19 -12.90 9.31 8.00
C GLU A 19 -12.49 8.11 8.86
N SER A 20 -11.38 7.44 8.53
CA SER A 20 -11.08 6.13 9.10
C SER A 20 -10.29 6.15 10.42
N TRP A 21 -9.77 7.29 10.84
CA TRP A 21 -8.70 7.36 11.85
C TRP A 21 -9.11 7.08 13.31
N ASN A 22 -10.39 7.22 13.65
CA ASN A 22 -10.88 7.05 15.02
C ASN A 22 -12.09 6.09 15.10
N SER A 23 -12.23 5.21 14.11
CA SER A 23 -13.34 4.27 14.02
C SER A 23 -12.82 2.87 13.76
N ASP A 24 -12.99 1.97 14.73
CA ASP A 24 -12.60 0.56 14.58
C ASP A 24 -13.26 -0.10 13.36
N LEU A 25 -14.48 0.31 13.04
CA LEU A 25 -15.21 -0.18 11.88
C LEU A 25 -14.53 0.26 10.58
N GLU A 26 -14.19 1.53 10.46
CA GLU A 26 -13.52 2.07 9.27
C GLU A 26 -12.10 1.50 9.12
N ILE A 27 -11.37 1.36 10.23
CA ILE A 27 -10.06 0.70 10.25
C ILE A 27 -10.16 -0.72 9.71
N ALA A 28 -11.20 -1.45 10.10
CA ALA A 28 -11.45 -2.80 9.61
C ALA A 28 -11.79 -2.83 8.10
N GLN A 29 -12.56 -1.87 7.60
CA GLN A 29 -12.90 -1.77 6.17
C GLN A 29 -11.66 -1.51 5.30
N VAL A 30 -10.77 -0.63 5.74
CA VAL A 30 -9.50 -0.40 5.03
C VAL A 30 -8.63 -1.66 5.05
N ARG A 31 -8.59 -2.40 6.17
CA ARG A 31 -7.90 -3.71 6.23
C ARG A 31 -8.48 -4.71 5.23
N GLU A 32 -9.81 -4.75 5.07
CA GLU A 32 -10.47 -5.61 4.09
C GLU A 32 -10.10 -5.22 2.66
N TRP A 33 -10.09 -3.92 2.33
CA TRP A 33 -9.65 -3.45 1.02
C TRP A 33 -8.18 -3.80 0.72
N LEU A 34 -7.29 -3.70 1.72
CA LEU A 34 -5.89 -4.13 1.60
C LEU A 34 -5.78 -5.65 1.41
N PHE A 35 -6.63 -6.43 2.07
CA PHE A 35 -6.69 -7.89 1.89
C PHE A 35 -7.11 -8.29 0.46
N GLN A 36 -8.03 -7.55 -0.15
CA GLN A 36 -8.47 -7.78 -1.53
C GLN A 36 -7.37 -7.59 -2.58
N LYS A 37 -6.22 -6.99 -2.23
CA LYS A 37 -5.07 -6.87 -3.14
C LYS A 37 -4.33 -8.19 -3.38
N LYS A 38 -4.70 -9.26 -2.67
CA LYS A 38 -4.15 -10.62 -2.84
C LYS A 38 -2.62 -10.70 -2.70
N ILE A 39 -2.01 -9.75 -1.99
CA ILE A 39 -0.59 -9.78 -1.64
C ILE A 39 -0.39 -10.79 -0.50
N PRO A 40 0.52 -11.77 -0.62
CA PRO A 40 0.82 -12.72 0.45
C PRO A 40 1.23 -12.03 1.75
N PHE A 41 0.65 -12.43 2.87
CA PHE A 41 0.91 -11.80 4.17
C PHE A 41 2.36 -11.89 4.64
N ASP A 42 3.09 -12.92 4.23
CA ASP A 42 4.52 -13.08 4.57
C ASP A 42 5.47 -12.45 3.53
N GLN A 43 4.93 -11.75 2.54
CA GLN A 43 5.72 -11.01 1.57
C GLN A 43 6.53 -9.91 2.25
N ASP A 44 7.82 -9.84 1.91
CA ASP A 44 8.68 -8.71 2.27
C ASP A 44 8.23 -7.46 1.51
N ILE A 45 8.05 -6.37 2.23
CA ILE A 45 7.74 -5.05 1.70
C ILE A 45 8.77 -4.02 2.18
N TYR A 46 8.89 -2.95 1.41
CA TYR A 46 9.74 -1.80 1.68
C TYR A 46 8.83 -0.57 1.74
N MET A 47 8.78 0.03 2.93
CA MET A 47 8.10 1.29 3.17
C MET A 47 9.12 2.42 2.99
N LEU A 48 8.89 3.23 1.97
CA LEU A 48 9.73 4.36 1.57
C LEU A 48 9.10 5.62 2.14
N TYR A 49 9.83 6.27 3.03
CA TYR A 49 9.34 7.39 3.81
C TYR A 49 10.42 8.45 3.86
N ASP A 50 10.23 9.55 3.13
CA ASP A 50 11.24 10.60 2.97
C ASP A 50 12.61 10.01 2.57
N GLU A 51 13.66 10.19 3.37
CA GLU A 51 14.98 9.59 3.14
C GLU A 51 15.17 8.19 3.75
N ASN A 52 14.15 7.65 4.43
CA ASN A 52 14.21 6.40 5.18
C ASN A 52 13.55 5.24 4.44
N VAL A 53 14.06 4.03 4.70
CA VAL A 53 13.49 2.78 4.20
C VAL A 53 13.29 1.81 5.36
N ILE A 54 12.07 1.33 5.54
CA ILE A 54 11.74 0.29 6.53
C ILE A 54 11.38 -0.98 5.79
N LYS A 55 12.12 -2.06 6.05
CA LYS A 55 11.79 -3.41 5.58
C LYS A 55 10.92 -4.11 6.62
N THR A 56 9.77 -4.62 6.20
CA THR A 56 8.87 -5.41 7.06
C THR A 56 8.06 -6.42 6.25
N LYS A 57 7.09 -7.09 6.88
CA LYS A 57 6.15 -8.00 6.22
C LYS A 57 4.83 -7.31 5.92
N TRP A 58 4.17 -7.68 4.83
CA TRP A 58 2.86 -7.14 4.45
C TRP A 58 1.82 -7.23 5.59
N LYS A 59 1.80 -8.35 6.32
CA LYS A 59 0.93 -8.53 7.50
C LYS A 59 1.11 -7.48 8.59
N VAL A 60 2.33 -6.97 8.77
CA VAL A 60 2.63 -5.95 9.80
C VAL A 60 2.03 -4.62 9.37
N PHE A 61 2.19 -4.25 8.10
CA PHE A 61 1.56 -3.05 7.57
C PHE A 61 0.04 -3.14 7.61
N VAL A 62 -0.57 -4.19 7.07
CA VAL A 62 -2.05 -4.35 7.06
C VAL A 62 -2.63 -4.25 8.47
N LYS A 63 -1.99 -4.89 9.45
CA LYS A 63 -2.45 -4.85 10.83
C LYS A 63 -2.40 -3.45 11.44
N HIS A 64 -1.40 -2.64 11.08
CA HIS A 64 -1.11 -1.34 11.70
C HIS A 64 -1.15 -0.20 10.70
N TRP A 65 -1.95 -0.34 9.63
CA TRP A 65 -1.94 0.58 8.50
C TRP A 65 -2.25 2.00 8.97
N ASP A 66 -3.18 2.14 9.90
CA ASP A 66 -3.66 3.36 10.51
C ASP A 66 -2.51 4.12 11.19
N ILE A 67 -1.70 3.42 11.99
CA ILE A 67 -0.54 4.00 12.68
C ILE A 67 0.53 4.46 11.66
N PHE A 68 0.82 3.62 10.67
CA PHE A 68 1.81 3.93 9.63
C PHE A 68 1.36 5.07 8.71
N SER A 69 0.06 5.23 8.51
CA SER A 69 -0.54 6.18 7.56
C SER A 69 -0.87 7.53 8.18
N TRP A 70 -1.21 7.56 9.47
CA TRP A 70 -1.43 8.79 10.24
C TRP A 70 -0.14 9.60 10.41
N SER A 71 0.97 8.89 10.63
CA SER A 71 2.26 9.53 10.89
C SER A 71 2.97 9.99 9.62
N VAL A 72 2.32 10.07 8.46
CA VAL A 72 2.95 10.37 7.15
C VAL A 72 3.04 11.86 6.88
N GLY A 73 4.26 12.41 6.78
CA GLY A 73 4.50 13.84 6.57
C GLY A 73 4.15 14.34 5.16
N ILE A 74 4.46 13.57 4.11
CA ILE A 74 4.10 13.93 2.71
C ILE A 74 3.44 12.75 2.02
N SER A 75 4.16 11.64 1.88
CA SER A 75 3.62 10.38 1.39
C SER A 75 4.44 9.20 1.89
N LEU A 76 3.78 8.05 1.98
CA LEU A 76 4.39 6.76 2.25
C LEU A 76 4.17 5.90 1.01
N ASN A 77 5.27 5.45 0.41
CA ASN A 77 5.23 4.55 -0.74
C ASN A 77 5.66 3.15 -0.32
N ILE A 78 4.85 2.15 -0.61
CA ILE A 78 5.10 0.76 -0.25
C ILE A 78 5.25 -0.07 -1.51
N VAL A 79 6.36 -0.78 -1.62
CA VAL A 79 6.67 -1.67 -2.75
C VAL A 79 7.21 -2.99 -2.24
N ASP A 80 7.26 -3.99 -3.12
CA ASP A 80 7.99 -5.22 -2.89
C ASP A 80 9.32 -5.23 -3.68
N GLN A 81 10.04 -6.36 -3.61
CA GLN A 81 11.28 -6.52 -4.36
C GLN A 81 11.05 -6.58 -5.88
N THR A 82 9.86 -7.01 -6.33
CA THR A 82 9.54 -7.14 -7.76
C THR A 82 9.17 -5.81 -8.40
N ARG A 83 8.71 -4.84 -7.60
CA ARG A 83 8.15 -3.55 -8.03
C ARG A 83 7.01 -3.72 -9.03
N SER A 84 6.27 -4.82 -8.92
CA SER A 84 5.11 -5.11 -9.76
C SER A 84 3.85 -4.37 -9.32
N TRP A 85 3.87 -3.77 -8.12
CA TRP A 85 2.83 -2.92 -7.57
C TRP A 85 3.44 -1.86 -6.64
N MET A 86 2.64 -0.85 -6.32
CA MET A 86 2.94 0.17 -5.33
C MET A 86 1.66 0.55 -4.59
N LEU A 87 1.73 0.66 -3.27
CA LEU A 87 0.69 1.32 -2.48
C LEU A 87 1.23 2.67 -2.04
N GLU A 88 0.62 3.73 -2.52
CA GLU A 88 0.89 5.10 -2.09
C GLU A 88 -0.15 5.51 -1.05
N VAL A 89 0.31 6.13 0.03
CA VAL A 89 -0.53 6.70 1.08
C VAL A 89 -0.23 8.19 1.13
N HIS A 90 -1.20 9.00 0.70
CA HIS A 90 -1.10 10.46 0.71
C HIS A 90 -1.77 11.03 1.95
N HIS A 91 -0.97 11.80 2.72
CA HIS A 91 -1.33 12.64 3.87
C HIS A 91 -2.80 12.55 4.30
N GLU A 92 -3.11 11.45 4.98
CA GLU A 92 -4.36 11.17 5.71
C GLU A 92 -5.67 11.09 4.89
N ASN A 93 -5.63 11.17 3.56
CA ASN A 93 -6.86 11.30 2.76
C ASN A 93 -7.11 10.15 1.81
N VAL A 94 -6.07 9.63 1.16
CA VAL A 94 -6.24 8.65 0.07
C VAL A 94 -5.12 7.62 0.11
N MET A 95 -5.51 6.36 -0.04
CA MET A 95 -4.63 5.27 -0.44
C MET A 95 -4.82 4.97 -1.92
N THR A 96 -3.72 4.89 -2.67
CA THR A 96 -3.74 4.55 -4.09
C THR A 96 -2.90 3.31 -4.34
N PHE A 97 -3.53 2.27 -4.87
CA PHE A 97 -2.86 1.02 -5.24
C PHE A 97 -2.63 0.99 -6.75
N TYR A 98 -1.37 0.95 -7.13
CA TYR A 98 -0.90 0.82 -8.50
C TYR A 98 -0.43 -0.60 -8.75
N SER A 99 -0.73 -1.17 -9.92
CA SER A 99 -0.18 -2.47 -10.30
C SER A 99 0.08 -2.64 -11.80
N MET A 100 0.98 -3.56 -12.14
CA MET A 100 1.32 -3.90 -13.52
C MET A 100 0.30 -4.83 -14.17
N GLU A 101 -0.51 -5.52 -13.38
CA GLU A 101 -1.54 -6.43 -13.84
C GLU A 101 -2.89 -5.70 -13.84
N SER A 102 -3.58 -5.69 -14.98
CA SER A 102 -4.99 -5.30 -14.99
C SER A 102 -5.76 -6.37 -14.24
N VAL A 103 -6.50 -6.00 -13.19
CA VAL A 103 -7.51 -6.88 -12.60
C VAL A 103 -8.59 -7.06 -13.68
N ARG A 104 -8.45 -8.09 -14.51
CA ARG A 104 -9.53 -8.53 -15.40
C ARG A 104 -10.61 -9.14 -14.51
N GLY A 105 -11.64 -8.35 -14.24
CA GLY A 105 -12.96 -8.86 -13.85
C GLY A 105 -13.62 -9.59 -15.02
#